data_AF-A0A941IPD0-F1
#
_entry.id   AF-A0A941IPD0-F1
#
_cell.length_a   1.000
_cell.length_b   1.000
_cell.length_c   1.000
_cell.angle_alpha   90.00
_cell.angle_beta   90.00
_cell.angle_gamma   90.00
#
_symmetry.space_group_name_H-M   'P 1'
#
loop_
_entity.id
_entity.type
_entity.pdbx_description
1 polymer ?
#
loop_
_entity_poly.entity_id
_entity_poly.type
_entity_poly.pdbx_seq_one_letter_code
_entity_poly.pdbx_strand_id
1 'polypeptide(L)'
;MSDREYFGLVARRPGMYVGRESLERIEAFLTGYNEYARRFGHPALMDEWRAWLERRLGHESNLVWSGLVRQIALPEGWESWDLSADKEKHVIRVLFELLDQFLAEREPDSRNTGA
;
A
#
# COMPACT_ATOMS: atom_id res chain seq x y z
N MET A 1 -1.95 -16.98 8.26
CA MET A 1 -1.59 -16.22 7.05
C MET A 1 -1.08 -14.88 7.52
N SER A 2 0.13 -14.48 7.13
CA SER A 2 0.66 -13.14 7.43
C SER A 2 -0.03 -12.09 6.57
N ASP A 3 0.05 -10.81 6.96
CA ASP A 3 -0.44 -9.71 6.13
C ASP A 3 0.24 -9.74 4.75
N ARG A 4 1.55 -10.05 4.70
CA ARG A 4 2.31 -10.17 3.46
C ARG A 4 1.76 -11.24 2.53
N GLU A 5 1.50 -12.43 3.05
CA GLU A 5 0.89 -13.54 2.29
C GLU A 5 -0.50 -13.13 1.77
N TYR A 6 -1.31 -12.49 2.61
CA TYR A 6 -2.66 -12.05 2.24
C TYR A 6 -2.61 -11.01 1.11
N PHE A 7 -1.82 -9.95 1.25
CA PHE A 7 -1.72 -8.91 0.23
C PHE A 7 -1.00 -9.39 -1.04
N GLY A 8 -0.13 -10.40 -0.95
CA GLY A 8 0.40 -11.09 -2.12
C GLY A 8 -0.68 -11.80 -2.95
N LEU A 9 -1.69 -12.40 -2.30
CA LEU A 9 -2.85 -12.97 -3.00
C LEU A 9 -3.72 -11.89 -3.65
N VAL A 10 -3.94 -10.77 -2.94
CA VAL A 10 -4.68 -9.61 -3.47
C VAL A 10 -3.98 -9.06 -4.71
N ALA A 11 -2.67 -8.81 -4.65
CA ALA A 11 -1.87 -8.31 -5.76
C ALA A 11 -1.92 -9.23 -6.99
N ARG A 12 -1.96 -10.55 -6.79
CA ARG A 12 -2.00 -11.53 -7.89
C ARG A 12 -3.32 -11.53 -8.65
N ARG A 13 -4.44 -11.24 -7.98
CA ARG A 13 -5.79 -11.23 -8.57
C ARG A 13 -6.69 -10.13 -7.98
N PRO A 14 -6.39 -8.84 -8.19
CA PRO A 14 -7.11 -7.75 -7.54
C PRO A 14 -8.61 -7.79 -7.82
N GLY A 15 -9.01 -8.12 -9.06
CA GLY A 15 -10.41 -8.26 -9.45
C GLY A 15 -11.22 -9.29 -8.65
N MET A 16 -10.58 -10.30 -8.05
CA MET A 16 -11.29 -11.25 -7.16
C MET A 16 -11.76 -10.60 -5.85
N TYR A 17 -11.07 -9.54 -5.42
CA TYR A 17 -11.33 -8.84 -4.16
C TYR A 17 -12.16 -7.57 -4.38
N VAL A 18 -11.93 -6.85 -5.49
CA VAL A 18 -12.57 -5.56 -5.77
C VAL A 18 -13.54 -5.56 -6.96
N GLY A 19 -13.74 -6.73 -7.59
CA GLY A 19 -14.56 -6.92 -8.79
C GLY A 19 -13.86 -6.43 -10.04
N ARG A 20 -13.98 -5.13 -10.32
CA ARG A 20 -13.24 -4.47 -11.40
C ARG A 20 -11.97 -3.85 -10.82
N GLU A 21 -10.82 -4.16 -11.42
CA GLU A 21 -9.57 -3.52 -11.03
C GLU A 21 -9.58 -2.04 -11.42
N SER A 22 -9.47 -1.17 -10.43
CA SER A 22 -9.16 0.25 -10.54
C SER A 22 -8.41 0.68 -9.28
N LEU A 23 -7.62 1.74 -9.40
CA LEU A 23 -6.83 2.28 -8.30
C LEU A 23 -7.74 2.72 -7.16
N GLU A 24 -8.81 3.45 -7.48
CA GLU A 24 -9.83 3.86 -6.51
C GLU A 24 -10.37 2.68 -5.68
N ARG A 25 -10.72 1.56 -6.34
CA ARG A 25 -11.30 0.40 -5.67
C ARG A 25 -10.30 -0.34 -4.79
N ILE A 26 -9.04 -0.41 -5.24
CA ILE A 26 -7.95 -0.97 -4.44
C ILE A 26 -7.71 -0.08 -3.21
N GLU A 27 -7.70 1.24 -3.39
CA GLU A 27 -7.52 2.19 -2.29
C GLU A 27 -8.66 2.14 -1.28
N ALA A 28 -9.90 2.03 -1.75
CA ALA A 28 -11.08 1.84 -0.91
C ALA A 28 -11.00 0.51 -0.14
N PHE A 29 -10.56 -0.57 -0.78
CA PHE A 29 -10.36 -1.87 -0.14
C PHE A 29 -9.33 -1.81 1.00
N LEU A 30 -8.16 -1.20 0.76
CA LEU A 30 -7.12 -1.04 1.79
C LEU A 30 -7.55 -0.11 2.91
N THR A 31 -8.28 0.96 2.58
CA THR A 31 -8.88 1.86 3.58
C THR A 31 -9.87 1.10 4.46
N GLY A 32 -10.75 0.28 3.87
CA GLY A 32 -11.70 -0.56 4.60
C GLY A 32 -11.01 -1.58 5.51
N TYR A 33 -9.92 -2.20 5.06
CA TYR A 33 -9.10 -3.09 5.89
C TYR A 33 -8.57 -2.37 7.13
N ASN A 34 -8.08 -1.14 6.94
CA ASN A 34 -7.57 -0.30 8.03
C ASN A 34 -8.67 0.15 9.01
N GLU A 35 -9.83 0.56 8.49
CA GLU A 35 -10.97 0.97 9.31
C GLU A 35 -11.55 -0.19 10.12
N TYR A 36 -11.54 -1.41 9.57
CA TYR A 36 -11.86 -2.62 10.33
C TYR A 36 -10.91 -2.79 11.53
N ALA A 37 -9.58 -2.69 11.32
CA ALA A 37 -8.61 -2.79 12.41
C ALA A 37 -8.86 -1.75 13.50
N ARG A 38 -9.06 -0.48 13.11
CA ARG A 38 -9.37 0.62 14.04
C ARG A 38 -10.63 0.37 14.84
N ARG A 39 -11.72 -0.08 14.21
CA ARG A 39 -13.00 -0.36 14.86
C ARG A 39 -12.88 -1.38 16.00
N PHE A 40 -11.99 -2.37 15.85
CA PHE A 40 -11.77 -3.43 16.84
C PHE A 40 -10.54 -3.20 17.71
N GLY A 41 -9.92 -2.00 17.66
CA GLY A 41 -8.78 -1.63 18.50
C GLY A 41 -7.48 -2.35 18.13
N HIS A 42 -7.38 -2.89 16.92
CA HIS A 42 -6.15 -3.48 16.40
C HIS A 42 -5.26 -2.39 15.78
N PRO A 43 -3.92 -2.57 15.76
CA PRO A 43 -3.03 -1.65 15.08
C PRO A 43 -3.41 -1.48 13.60
N ALA A 44 -3.56 -0.23 13.20
CA ALA A 44 -3.98 0.14 11.86
C ALA A 44 -2.77 0.19 10.93
N LEU A 45 -2.60 -0.85 10.09
CA LEU A 45 -1.44 -1.04 9.23
C LEU A 45 -1.09 0.20 8.38
N MET A 46 -2.10 0.97 7.96
CA MET A 46 -1.90 2.13 7.07
C MET A 46 -1.28 3.35 7.78
N ASP A 47 -1.32 3.41 9.11
CA ASP A 47 -0.72 4.52 9.86
C ASP A 47 0.82 4.39 9.86
N GLU A 48 1.31 3.17 10.09
CA GLU A 48 2.74 2.86 9.97
C GLU A 48 3.21 2.86 8.51
N TRP A 49 2.32 2.49 7.59
CA TRP A 49 2.58 2.52 6.15
C TRP A 49 2.90 3.92 5.63
N ARG A 50 2.09 4.91 6.03
CA ARG A 50 2.31 6.31 5.64
C ARG A 50 3.69 6.80 6.10
N ALA A 51 4.03 6.58 7.36
CA ALA A 51 5.31 7.00 7.91
C ALA A 51 6.50 6.29 7.23
N TRP A 52 6.31 5.03 6.80
CA TRP A 52 7.30 4.33 5.98
C TRP A 52 7.48 4.96 4.60
N LEU A 53 6.41 5.37 3.94
CA LEU A 53 6.47 6.06 2.64
C LEU A 53 7.19 7.40 2.72
N GLU A 54 6.93 8.20 3.76
CA GLU A 54 7.62 9.48 4.01
C GLU A 54 9.13 9.26 4.22
N ARG A 55 9.53 8.26 5.02
CA ARG A 55 10.94 7.88 5.19
C ARG A 55 11.60 7.47 3.87
N ARG A 56 10.87 6.74 3.02
CA ARG A 56 11.37 6.33 1.70
C ARG A 56 11.55 7.51 0.74
N LEU A 57 10.66 8.50 0.80
CA LEU A 57 10.76 9.74 0.03
C LEU A 57 11.84 10.69 0.58
N GLY A 58 12.26 10.50 1.84
CA GLY A 58 13.28 11.32 2.49
C GLY A 58 12.77 12.68 2.98
N HIS A 59 11.47 12.90 2.98
CA HIS A 59 10.86 14.14 3.47
C HIS A 59 9.44 13.88 4.01
N GLU A 60 9.02 14.72 4.97
CA GLU A 60 7.63 14.76 5.41
C GLU A 60 6.74 15.34 4.31
N SER A 61 5.48 14.92 4.28
CA SER A 61 4.52 15.36 3.26
C SER A 61 3.14 15.52 3.86
N ASN A 62 2.37 16.48 3.37
CA ASN A 62 0.98 16.67 3.77
C ASN A 62 0.02 15.68 3.08
N LEU A 63 0.51 14.90 2.11
CA LEU A 63 -0.28 13.91 1.39
C LEU A 63 -0.66 12.74 2.29
N VAL A 64 -1.85 12.19 2.04
CA VAL A 64 -2.23 10.86 2.55
C VAL A 64 -1.41 9.78 1.84
N TRP A 65 -1.39 8.56 2.38
CA TRP A 65 -0.58 7.45 1.84
C TRP A 65 -0.81 7.22 0.33
N SER A 66 -2.03 7.40 -0.19
CA SER A 66 -2.34 7.22 -1.60
C SER A 66 -1.70 8.29 -2.49
N GLY A 67 -1.57 9.51 -1.98
CA GLY A 67 -0.80 10.58 -2.64
C GLY A 67 0.70 10.31 -2.63
N LEU A 68 1.24 9.76 -1.53
CA LEU A 68 2.66 9.39 -1.45
C LEU A 68 3.01 8.25 -2.42
N VAL A 69 2.13 7.25 -2.55
CA VAL A 69 2.29 6.17 -3.56
C VAL A 69 2.32 6.75 -4.98
N ARG A 70 1.43 7.71 -5.30
CA ARG A 70 1.45 8.40 -6.60
C ARG A 70 2.74 9.19 -6.80
N GLN A 71 3.23 9.89 -5.78
CA GLN A 71 4.50 10.64 -5.85
C GLN A 71 5.68 9.73 -6.15
N ILE A 72 5.72 8.52 -5.56
CA ILE A 72 6.76 7.53 -5.84
C ILE A 72 6.60 6.92 -7.25
N ALA A 73 5.37 6.61 -7.65
CA ALA A 73 5.08 5.98 -8.94
C ALA A 73 5.21 6.95 -10.12
N LEU A 74 4.95 8.23 -9.92
CA LEU A 74 4.93 9.28 -10.95
C LEU A 74 5.84 10.42 -10.51
N PRO A 75 7.18 10.26 -10.59
CA PRO A 75 8.14 11.26 -10.12
C PRO A 75 8.07 12.58 -10.90
N GLU A 76 7.63 12.52 -12.16
CA GLU A 76 7.35 13.70 -13.00
C GLU A 76 6.05 14.44 -12.60
N GLY A 77 5.33 13.92 -11.60
CA GLY A 77 4.05 14.44 -11.14
C GLY A 77 2.85 13.94 -11.94
N TRP A 78 1.67 14.39 -11.53
CA TRP A 78 0.40 14.13 -12.19
C TRP A 78 -0.49 15.37 -12.16
N GLU A 79 -1.22 15.61 -13.25
CA GLU A 79 -2.05 16.82 -13.41
C GLU A 79 -3.45 16.65 -12.80
N SER A 80 -3.94 15.41 -12.72
CA SER A 80 -5.28 15.08 -12.22
C SER A 80 -5.27 13.75 -11.47
N TRP A 81 -6.19 13.61 -10.52
CA TRP A 81 -6.47 12.35 -9.84
C TRP A 81 -7.08 11.30 -10.77
N ASP A 82 -7.70 11.74 -11.87
CA ASP A 82 -8.12 10.88 -12.97
C ASP A 82 -6.92 10.57 -13.87
N LEU A 83 -6.24 9.47 -13.56
CA LEU A 83 -5.09 8.99 -14.30
C LEU A 83 -5.54 8.32 -15.62
N SER A 84 -4.67 8.38 -16.64
CA SER A 84 -4.85 7.49 -17.80
C SER A 84 -4.74 6.03 -17.37
N ALA A 85 -5.39 5.12 -18.10
CA ALA A 85 -5.38 3.69 -17.76
C ALA A 85 -3.97 3.10 -17.60
N ASP A 86 -2.99 3.58 -18.37
CA ASP A 86 -1.60 3.12 -18.27
C ASP A 86 -0.91 3.65 -17.01
N LYS A 87 -1.12 4.92 -16.65
CA LYS A 87 -0.62 5.49 -15.39
C LYS A 87 -1.30 4.82 -14.20
N GLU A 88 -2.60 4.58 -14.28
CA GLU A 88 -3.35 3.89 -13.22
C GLU A 88 -2.81 2.49 -12.96
N LYS A 89 -2.63 1.67 -14.01
CA LYS A 89 -2.01 0.34 -13.90
C LYS A 89 -0.61 0.39 -13.33
N HIS A 90 0.19 1.39 -13.74
CA HIS A 90 1.52 1.59 -13.21
C HIS A 90 1.50 1.89 -11.70
N VAL A 91 0.63 2.80 -11.26
CA VAL A 91 0.46 3.14 -9.84
C VAL A 91 -0.02 1.93 -9.05
N ILE A 92 -0.97 1.12 -9.57
CA ILE A 92 -1.43 -0.11 -8.90
C ILE A 92 -0.27 -1.09 -8.70
N ARG A 93 0.57 -1.29 -9.73
CA ARG A 93 1.74 -2.17 -9.61
C ARG A 93 2.71 -1.67 -8.54
N VAL A 94 3.06 -0.39 -8.60
CA VAL A 94 3.98 0.23 -7.63
C VAL A 94 3.39 0.18 -6.22
N LEU A 95 2.08 0.38 -6.05
CA LEU A 95 1.38 0.25 -4.77
C LEU A 95 1.62 -1.13 -4.14
N PHE A 96 1.42 -2.20 -4.90
CA PHE A 96 1.60 -3.56 -4.37
C PHE A 96 3.07 -3.91 -4.12
N GLU A 97 4.00 -3.44 -4.96
CA GLU A 97 5.45 -3.60 -4.73
C GLU A 97 5.91 -2.89 -3.45
N LEU A 98 5.40 -1.69 -3.23
CA LEU A 98 5.64 -0.86 -2.05
C LEU A 98 5.08 -1.55 -0.80
N LEU A 99 3.85 -2.08 -0.87
CA LEU A 99 3.22 -2.80 0.23
C LEU A 99 3.97 -4.10 0.59
N ASP A 100 4.42 -4.87 -0.41
CA ASP A 100 5.24 -6.08 -0.16
C ASP A 100 6.55 -5.74 0.57
N GLN A 101 7.24 -4.67 0.14
CA GLN A 101 8.51 -4.27 0.76
C GLN A 101 8.33 -3.86 2.22
N PHE A 102 7.30 -3.06 2.53
CA PHE A 102 7.02 -2.69 3.92
C PHE A 102 6.63 -3.89 4.78
N LEU A 103 5.84 -4.82 4.25
CA LEU A 103 5.48 -6.01 4.99
C LEU A 103 6.68 -6.95 5.18
N ALA A 104 7.58 -7.04 4.21
CA ALA A 104 8.82 -7.80 4.31
C ALA A 104 9.74 -7.27 5.43
N GLU A 105 9.87 -5.95 5.57
CA GLU A 105 10.66 -5.31 6.64
C GLU A 105 10.07 -5.54 8.05
N ARG A 106 8.79 -5.89 8.13
CA ARG A 106 8.07 -6.15 9.39
C ARG A 106 8.05 -7.62 9.79
N GLU A 107 8.28 -8.53 8.85
CA GLU A 107 8.35 -9.94 9.18
C GLU A 107 9.53 -10.15 10.15
N PRO A 108 9.31 -10.81 11.30
CA PRO A 108 10.37 -11.00 12.28
C PRO A 108 11.51 -11.75 11.62
N ASP A 109 12.70 -11.13 11.64
CA ASP A 109 13.91 -11.69 11.08
C ASP A 109 14.14 -13.06 11.74
N SER A 110 13.89 -14.14 11.01
CA SER A 110 13.95 -15.51 11.54
C SER A 110 15.40 -15.94 11.87
N ARG A 111 16.34 -14.98 11.93
CA ARG A 111 17.76 -15.15 12.19
C ARG A 111 18.20 -14.75 13.59
N ASN A 112 17.29 -14.32 14.48
CA ASN A 112 17.67 -13.96 15.85
C ASN A 112 16.89 -14.75 16.90
N THR A 113 17.01 -16.08 16.85
CA THR A 113 16.75 -16.96 18.01
C THR A 113 17.94 -17.91 18.14
N GLY A 114 19.01 -17.40 18.73
CA GLY A 114 20.27 -18.11 18.91
C GLY A 114 21.25 -17.27 19.71
N ALA A 115 20.89 -16.98 20.96
CA ALA A 115 21.81 -16.52 21.99
C ALA A 115 21.47 -17.25 23.29
#